data_AF-A0A369AT97-F1
#
_entry.id   AF-A0A369AT97-F1
#
_cell.length_a   1.000
_cell.length_b   1.000
_cell.length_c   1.000
_cell.angle_alpha   90.00
_cell.angle_beta   90.00
_cell.angle_gamma   90.00
#
_symmetry.space_group_name_H-M   'P 1'
#
loop_
_entity.id
_entity.type
_entity.pdbx_description
1 polymer ?
#
loop_
_entity_poly.entity_id
_entity_poly.type
_entity_poly.pdbx_seq_one_letter_code
_entity_poly.pdbx_strand_id
1 'polypeptide(L)'
;MAKLTYSARDILQKEFKTKVRGYDSIEVDEFLDNVIKDYEAYNQELLALKEENHRLVNKVDQLTQNQATLSRMKQEAPKTTAVTNFDILKRLSNLEKEVFGSKLDDDAQNSKISEHAKATLNNAAQKVFEDNDDLDATKRF
;
A
#
# COMPACT_ATOMS: atom_id res chain seq x y z
N MET A 1 26.00 4.58 29.35
CA MET A 1 26.93 5.06 28.29
C MET A 1 28.33 5.06 28.87
N ALA A 2 29.31 4.51 28.16
CA ALA A 2 30.70 4.55 28.61
C ALA A 2 31.19 6.00 28.61
N LYS A 3 31.79 6.44 29.72
CA LYS A 3 32.40 7.76 29.83
C LYS A 3 33.76 7.71 29.13
N LEU A 4 33.93 8.48 28.05
CA LEU A 4 35.24 8.63 27.41
C LEU A 4 36.22 9.27 28.41
N THR A 5 37.39 8.66 28.57
CA THR A 5 38.41 9.11 29.53
C THR A 5 39.46 10.01 28.88
N TYR A 6 39.69 9.86 27.56
CA TYR A 6 40.66 10.63 26.80
C TYR A 6 40.04 11.16 25.51
N SER A 7 40.48 12.34 25.08
CA SER A 7 40.26 12.89 23.75
C SER A 7 41.49 12.71 22.86
N ALA A 8 41.33 12.85 21.54
CA ALA A 8 42.45 12.84 20.59
C ALA A 8 43.55 13.85 20.95
N ARG A 9 43.15 15.03 21.47
CA ARG A 9 44.10 16.04 21.95
C ARG A 9 44.83 15.64 23.22
N ASP A 10 44.15 14.97 24.14
CA ASP A 10 44.79 14.47 25.37
C ASP A 10 45.85 13.41 25.04
N ILE A 11 45.60 12.59 24.01
CA ILE A 11 46.57 11.58 23.54
C ILE A 11 47.77 12.26 22.89
N LEU A 12 47.54 13.26 22.01
CA LEU A 12 48.62 14.00 21.34
C LEU A 12 49.53 14.75 22.32
N GLN A 13 48.97 15.33 23.37
CA GLN A 13 49.73 16.08 24.38
C GLN A 13 50.31 15.19 25.49
N LYS A 14 50.15 13.86 25.37
CA LYS A 14 50.56 12.95 26.42
C LYS A 14 52.06 12.73 26.41
N GLU A 15 52.72 13.22 27.45
CA GLU A 15 54.12 12.88 27.71
C GLU A 15 54.24 11.65 28.62
N PHE A 16 55.11 10.71 28.22
CA PHE A 16 55.44 9.53 28.99
C PHE A 16 56.79 9.69 29.69
N LYS A 17 56.88 9.20 30.93
CA LYS A 17 58.14 9.16 31.66
C LYS A 17 59.04 8.08 31.08
N THR A 18 60.26 8.43 30.71
CA THR A 18 61.27 7.48 30.27
C THR A 18 61.86 6.71 31.46
N LYS A 19 62.16 5.43 31.26
CA LYS A 19 62.83 4.56 32.22
C LYS A 19 63.93 3.77 31.49
N VAL A 20 64.94 3.31 32.22
CA VAL A 20 66.11 2.57 31.68
C VAL A 20 65.70 1.36 30.83
N ARG A 21 64.54 0.77 31.11
CA ARG A 21 63.91 -0.25 30.26
C ARG A 21 62.49 0.20 29.96
N GLY A 22 62.16 0.34 28.69
CA GLY A 22 60.87 0.81 28.21
C GLY A 22 60.70 0.50 26.72
N TYR A 23 59.54 0.86 26.17
CA TYR A 23 59.29 0.79 24.74
C TYR A 23 60.07 1.88 23.99
N ASP A 24 60.31 1.66 22.70
CA ASP A 24 60.87 2.69 21.82
C ASP A 24 59.86 3.84 21.68
N SER A 25 60.30 5.06 21.94
CA SER A 25 59.45 6.25 21.81
C SER A 25 58.91 6.41 20.40
N ILE A 26 59.72 6.10 19.37
CA ILE A 26 59.32 6.29 17.97
C ILE A 26 58.19 5.32 17.60
N GLU A 27 58.32 4.05 17.97
CA GLU A 27 57.28 3.03 17.72
C GLU A 27 55.98 3.38 18.45
N VAL A 28 56.08 3.87 19.69
CA VAL A 28 54.93 4.31 20.46
C VAL A 28 54.26 5.52 19.80
N ASP A 29 55.04 6.52 19.36
CA ASP A 29 54.50 7.71 18.71
C ASP A 29 53.80 7.37 17.39
N GLU A 30 54.40 6.52 16.54
CA GLU A 30 53.77 6.05 15.30
C GLU A 30 52.47 5.29 15.57
N PHE A 31 52.42 4.50 16.64
CA PHE A 31 51.19 3.83 17.06
C PHE A 31 50.14 4.85 17.54
N LEU A 32 50.53 5.81 18.37
CA LEU A 32 49.63 6.84 18.90
C LEU A 32 49.08 7.75 17.80
N ASP A 33 49.84 8.04 16.75
CA ASP A 33 49.36 8.77 15.57
C ASP A 33 48.18 8.06 14.90
N ASN A 34 48.23 6.72 14.79
CA ASN A 34 47.13 5.94 14.23
C ASN A 34 45.93 5.90 15.17
N VAL A 35 46.16 5.75 16.49
CA VAL A 35 45.09 5.82 17.49
C VAL A 35 44.39 7.19 17.47
N ILE A 36 45.14 8.28 17.31
CA ILE A 36 44.59 9.64 17.19
C ILE A 36 43.68 9.74 15.96
N LYS A 37 44.15 9.27 14.80
CA LYS A 37 43.34 9.26 13.57
C LYS A 37 42.03 8.49 13.75
N ASP A 38 42.08 7.32 14.37
CA ASP A 38 40.88 6.52 14.63
C ASP A 38 39.92 7.25 15.59
N TYR A 39 40.44 7.87 16.65
CA TYR A 39 39.63 8.67 17.57
C TYR A 39 38.93 9.85 16.88
N GLU A 40 39.61 10.53 15.97
CA GLU A 40 39.02 11.60 15.17
C GLU A 40 37.95 11.07 14.23
N ALA A 41 38.20 9.95 13.54
CA ALA A 41 37.24 9.30 12.66
C ALA A 41 35.96 8.87 13.41
N TYR A 42 36.09 8.22 14.58
CA TYR A 42 34.95 7.86 15.41
C TYR A 42 34.17 9.07 15.90
N ASN A 43 34.86 10.16 16.24
CA ASN A 43 34.18 11.38 16.68
C ASN A 43 33.40 12.03 15.53
N GLN A 44 33.95 12.05 14.31
CA GLN A 44 33.26 12.53 13.12
C GLN A 44 32.01 11.68 12.81
N GLU A 45 32.14 10.35 12.84
CA GLU A 45 31.02 9.43 12.62
C GLU A 45 29.93 9.63 13.68
N LEU A 46 30.33 9.76 14.96
CA LEU A 46 29.40 9.99 16.06
C LEU A 46 28.66 11.33 15.93
N LEU A 47 29.33 12.38 15.45
CA LEU A 47 28.67 13.66 15.15
C LEU A 47 27.69 13.52 13.98
N ALA A 48 28.08 12.86 12.89
CA ALA A 48 27.21 12.62 11.75
C ALA A 48 25.96 11.82 12.13
N LEU A 49 26.12 10.76 12.92
CA LEU A 49 25.00 9.96 13.44
C LEU A 49 24.08 10.76 14.35
N LYS A 50 24.64 11.62 15.23
CA LYS A 50 23.83 12.50 16.08
C LYS A 50 23.05 13.52 15.27
N GLU A 51 23.66 14.10 14.25
CA GLU A 51 23.01 15.04 13.34
C GLU A 51 21.89 14.35 12.55
N GLU A 52 22.15 13.15 12.02
CA GLU A 52 21.12 12.37 11.33
C GLU A 52 19.96 12.01 12.28
N ASN A 53 20.27 11.56 13.49
CA ASN A 53 19.25 11.24 14.48
C ASN A 53 18.39 12.46 14.82
N HIS A 54 19.03 13.61 15.05
CA HIS A 54 18.32 14.87 15.27
C HIS A 54 17.44 15.27 14.07
N ARG A 55 17.94 15.11 12.84
CA ARG A 55 17.17 15.35 11.62
C ARG A 55 15.95 14.42 11.51
N LEU A 56 16.11 13.14 11.84
CA LEU A 56 15.04 12.14 11.81
C LEU A 56 13.99 12.42 12.88
N VAL A 57 14.40 12.73 14.11
CA VAL A 57 13.50 13.12 15.20
C VAL A 57 12.68 14.34 14.79
N ASN A 58 13.32 15.39 14.28
CA ASN A 58 12.61 16.59 13.80
C ASN A 58 11.61 16.28 12.68
N LYS A 59 11.94 15.34 11.77
CA LYS A 59 11.03 14.91 10.71
C LYS A 59 9.83 14.14 11.27
N VAL A 60 10.06 13.27 12.24
CA VAL A 60 8.99 12.54 12.93
C VAL A 60 8.06 13.50 13.68
N ASP A 61 8.62 14.48 14.38
CA ASP A 61 7.83 15.49 15.10
C ASP A 61 6.98 16.34 14.15
N GLN A 62 7.57 16.79 13.03
CA GLN A 62 6.82 17.51 11.99
C GLN A 62 5.68 16.69 11.40
N LEU A 63 5.93 15.41 11.08
CA LEU A 63 4.89 14.51 10.54
C LEU A 63 3.79 14.24 11.57
N THR A 64 4.16 14.05 12.84
CA THR A 64 3.21 13.86 13.95
C THR A 64 2.34 15.10 14.14
N GLN A 65 2.93 16.29 14.10
CA GLN A 65 2.19 17.55 14.20
C GLN A 65 1.28 17.80 12.99
N ASN A 66 1.74 17.46 11.78
CA ASN A 66 0.93 17.51 10.56
C ASN A 66 -0.24 16.51 10.63
N GLN A 67 -0.04 15.32 11.18
CA GLN A 67 -1.11 14.34 11.35
C GLN A 67 -2.13 14.78 12.42
N ALA A 68 -1.66 15.40 13.51
CA ALA A 68 -2.53 15.95 14.55
C ALA A 68 -3.37 17.13 14.02
N THR A 69 -2.78 18.02 13.22
CA THR A 69 -3.52 19.12 12.57
C THR A 69 -4.50 18.62 11.52
N LEU A 70 -4.15 17.62 10.72
CA LEU A 70 -5.08 16.98 9.77
C LEU A 70 -6.25 16.27 10.48
N SER A 71 -5.98 15.67 11.64
CA SER A 71 -7.01 15.01 12.47
C SER A 71 -7.95 16.02 13.12
N ARG A 72 -7.45 17.18 13.58
CA ARG A 72 -8.28 18.29 14.07
C ARG A 72 -9.09 18.94 12.96
N MET A 73 -8.52 19.15 11.77
CA MET A 73 -9.27 19.62 10.60
C MET A 73 -10.38 18.65 10.16
N LYS A 74 -10.20 17.33 10.34
CA LYS A 74 -11.28 16.34 10.14
C LYS A 74 -12.39 16.42 11.19
N GLN A 75 -12.11 16.93 12.39
CA GLN A 75 -13.10 17.10 13.46
C GLN A 75 -13.83 18.44 13.38
N GLU A 76 -13.20 19.48 12.84
CA GLU A 76 -13.77 20.83 12.71
C GLU A 76 -14.28 21.18 11.30
N ALA A 77 -14.03 20.34 10.30
CA ALA A 77 -14.81 20.41 9.07
C ALA A 77 -16.28 20.14 9.44
N PRO A 78 -17.24 21.00 9.05
CA PRO A 78 -18.64 20.59 9.04
C PRO A 78 -18.69 19.26 8.30
N LYS A 79 -19.57 18.34 8.71
CA LYS A 79 -19.79 17.03 8.08
C LYS A 79 -20.25 17.19 6.63
N THR A 80 -19.44 17.76 5.76
CA THR A 80 -19.54 17.67 4.33
C THR A 80 -18.83 16.38 4.01
N THR A 81 -19.65 15.32 3.99
CA THR A 81 -19.37 13.99 3.48
C THR A 81 -18.18 14.01 2.53
N ALA A 82 -16.99 13.67 3.02
CA ALA A 82 -15.81 13.48 2.17
C ALA A 82 -16.07 12.19 1.39
N VAL A 83 -16.86 12.29 0.33
CA VAL A 83 -17.21 11.19 -0.55
C VAL A 83 -15.89 10.73 -1.18
N THR A 84 -15.41 9.55 -0.82
CA THR A 84 -14.19 9.00 -1.42
C THR A 84 -14.48 8.63 -2.88
N ASN A 85 -13.46 8.59 -3.75
CA ASN A 85 -13.65 8.16 -5.15
C ASN A 85 -14.36 6.80 -5.24
N PHE A 86 -14.12 5.91 -4.28
CA PHE A 86 -14.80 4.62 -4.15
C PHE A 86 -16.30 4.79 -3.86
N ASP A 87 -16.68 5.70 -2.97
CA ASP A 87 -18.09 5.99 -2.65
C ASP A 87 -18.84 6.58 -3.85
N ILE A 88 -18.16 7.40 -4.66
CA ILE A 88 -18.71 7.94 -5.92
C ILE A 88 -19.00 6.79 -6.89
N LEU A 89 -18.01 5.91 -7.12
CA LEU A 89 -18.15 4.76 -8.02
C LEU A 89 -19.25 3.79 -7.55
N LYS A 90 -19.33 3.51 -6.25
CA LYS A 90 -20.37 2.66 -5.68
C LYS A 90 -21.76 3.27 -5.84
N ARG A 91 -21.90 4.58 -5.63
CA ARG A 91 -23.16 5.28 -5.81
C ARG A 91 -23.59 5.33 -7.28
N LEU A 92 -22.65 5.58 -8.19
CA LEU A 92 -22.89 5.52 -9.64
C LEU A 92 -23.32 4.12 -10.07
N SER A 93 -22.63 3.07 -9.64
CA SER A 93 -23.00 1.68 -9.96
C SER A 93 -24.40 1.32 -9.45
N ASN A 94 -24.76 1.77 -8.24
CA ASN A 94 -26.11 1.57 -7.71
C ASN A 94 -27.16 2.34 -8.51
N LEU A 95 -26.86 3.58 -8.92
CA LEU A 95 -27.75 4.39 -9.76
C LEU A 95 -27.91 3.77 -11.16
N GLU A 96 -26.84 3.27 -11.78
CA GLU A 96 -26.90 2.54 -13.04
C GLU A 96 -27.75 1.27 -12.91
N LYS A 97 -27.59 0.52 -11.82
CA LYS A 97 -28.41 -0.66 -11.57
C LYS A 97 -29.90 -0.31 -11.39
N GLU A 98 -30.23 0.80 -10.73
CA GLU A 98 -31.64 1.22 -10.57
C GLU A 98 -32.23 1.79 -11.87
N VAL A 99 -31.44 2.55 -12.64
CA VAL A 99 -31.89 3.19 -13.89
C VAL A 99 -31.93 2.20 -15.06
N PHE A 100 -31.05 1.21 -15.08
CA PHE A 100 -30.92 0.23 -16.17
C PHE A 100 -31.30 -1.20 -15.78
N GLY A 101 -31.44 -1.52 -14.49
CA GLY A 101 -31.79 -2.87 -14.03
C GLY A 101 -33.16 -3.32 -14.51
N SER A 102 -34.15 -2.42 -14.45
CA SER A 102 -35.49 -2.67 -15.01
C SER A 102 -35.49 -2.82 -16.53
N LYS A 103 -34.54 -2.18 -17.24
CA LYS A 103 -34.43 -2.28 -18.70
C LYS A 103 -33.74 -3.57 -19.16
N LEU A 104 -32.77 -4.05 -18.39
CA LEU A 104 -32.11 -5.33 -18.62
C LEU A 104 -33.00 -6.52 -18.26
N ASP A 105 -33.82 -6.39 -17.21
CA ASP A 105 -34.80 -7.40 -16.84
C ASP A 105 -35.94 -7.48 -17.89
N ASP A 106 -36.42 -6.35 -18.41
CA ASP A 106 -37.43 -6.33 -19.49
C ASP A 106 -36.91 -6.98 -20.79
N ASP A 107 -35.65 -6.69 -21.20
CA ASP A 107 -35.04 -7.32 -22.38
C ASP A 107 -34.75 -8.83 -22.16
N ALA A 108 -34.37 -9.22 -20.95
CA ALA A 108 -34.13 -10.62 -20.58
C ALA A 108 -35.43 -11.44 -20.47
N GLN A 109 -36.54 -10.84 -20.05
CA GLN A 109 -37.85 -11.53 -20.02
C GLN A 109 -38.46 -11.63 -21.42
N ASN A 110 -38.32 -10.61 -22.26
CA ASN A 110 -38.86 -10.63 -23.62
C ASN A 110 -38.18 -11.68 -24.52
N SER A 111 -36.87 -11.91 -24.34
CA SER A 111 -36.16 -13.00 -25.03
C SER A 111 -36.64 -14.40 -24.63
N LYS A 112 -36.91 -14.63 -23.34
CA LYS A 112 -37.44 -15.92 -22.83
C LYS A 112 -38.88 -16.18 -23.28
N ILE A 113 -39.72 -15.14 -23.34
CA ILE A 113 -41.10 -15.25 -23.84
C ILE A 113 -41.10 -15.59 -25.34
N SER A 114 -40.20 -14.98 -26.12
CA SER A 114 -40.01 -15.30 -27.55
C SER A 114 -39.57 -16.75 -27.78
N GLU A 115 -38.66 -17.26 -26.95
CA GLU A 115 -38.18 -18.64 -27.04
C GLU A 115 -39.26 -19.66 -26.66
N HIS A 116 -40.04 -19.38 -25.60
CA HIS A 116 -41.14 -20.25 -25.19
C HIS A 116 -42.31 -20.23 -26.20
N ALA A 117 -42.63 -19.07 -26.78
CA ALA A 117 -43.64 -18.94 -27.84
C ALA A 117 -43.23 -19.71 -29.11
N LYS A 118 -41.95 -19.62 -29.52
CA LYS A 118 -41.41 -20.40 -30.64
C LYS A 118 -41.47 -21.92 -30.39
N ALA A 119 -41.10 -22.37 -29.19
CA ALA A 119 -41.18 -23.78 -28.81
C ALA A 119 -42.64 -24.30 -28.84
N THR A 120 -43.59 -23.49 -28.35
CA THR A 120 -45.01 -23.84 -28.33
C THR A 120 -45.61 -23.91 -29.72
N LEU A 121 -45.27 -22.95 -30.60
CA LEU A 121 -45.69 -22.96 -32.00
C LEU A 121 -45.10 -24.14 -32.78
N ASN A 122 -43.83 -24.49 -32.54
CA ASN A 122 -43.19 -25.61 -33.22
C ASN A 122 -43.82 -26.95 -32.82
N ASN A 123 -44.13 -27.13 -31.52
CA ASN A 123 -44.84 -28.32 -31.04
C ASN A 123 -46.28 -28.40 -31.57
N ALA A 124 -46.99 -27.27 -31.66
CA ALA A 124 -48.33 -27.23 -32.23
C ALA A 124 -48.32 -27.56 -33.73
N ALA A 125 -47.35 -27.05 -34.48
CA ALA A 125 -47.17 -27.39 -35.89
C ALA A 125 -46.88 -28.89 -36.07
N GLN A 126 -45.95 -29.45 -35.27
CA GLN A 126 -45.63 -30.89 -35.29
C GLN A 126 -46.89 -31.75 -35.09
N LYS A 127 -47.74 -31.38 -34.13
CA LYS A 127 -48.98 -32.11 -33.83
C LYS A 127 -50.01 -32.06 -34.97
N VAL A 128 -50.10 -30.93 -35.69
CA VAL A 128 -50.98 -30.80 -36.86
C VAL A 128 -50.48 -31.62 -38.05
N PHE A 129 -49.17 -31.82 -38.20
CA PHE A 129 -48.63 -32.72 -39.23
C PHE A 129 -48.83 -34.20 -38.89
N GLU A 130 -48.83 -34.58 -37.61
CA GLU A 130 -49.08 -35.96 -37.17
C GLU A 130 -50.56 -36.37 -37.31
N ASP A 131 -51.51 -35.45 -37.11
CA ASP A 131 -52.95 -35.75 -37.19
C ASP A 131 -53.49 -35.87 -38.65
N ASN A 132 -52.67 -35.63 -39.69
CA ASN A 132 -53.09 -35.74 -41.10
C ASN A 132 -52.80 -37.11 -41.75
N ASP A 133 -52.12 -38.04 -41.07
CA ASP A 133 -51.89 -39.41 -41.60
C ASP A 133 -53.08 -40.36 -41.35
N ASP A 134 -54.05 -39.99 -40.50
CA ASP A 134 -55.20 -40.84 -40.13
C ASP A 134 -56.44 -40.68 -41.05
N LEU A 135 -56.39 -39.82 -42.07
CA LEU A 135 -57.52 -39.57 -42.98
C LEU A 135 -57.48 -40.37 -44.31
N ASP A 136 -56.42 -41.13 -44.57
CA ASP A 136 -56.32 -41.99 -45.77
C ASP A 136 -56.72 -43.46 -45.54
N ALA A 137 -57.11 -43.85 -44.32
CA ALA A 137 -57.37 -45.25 -43.96
C ALA A 137 -58.84 -45.73 -44.04
N THR A 138 -59.83 -44.90 -44.33
CA THR A 138 -61.26 -45.34 -44.37
C THR A 138 -61.90 -45.37 -45.76
N LYS A 139 -61.08 -45.33 -46.82
CA LYS A 139 -61.50 -45.68 -48.19
C LYS A 139 -61.01 -47.07 -48.57
N ARG A 140 -61.67 -48.11 -48.03
CA ARG A 140 -61.83 -49.45 -48.63
C ARG A 140 -62.61 -50.35 -47.67
N PHE A 141 -63.66 -50.95 -48.21
CA PHE A 141 -64.65 -51.87 -47.63
C PHE A 141 -65.90 -51.21 -47.06
#